data_AF-A0A3S9SV53-F1
#
_entry.id   AF-A0A3S9SV53-F1
#
_cell.length_a   1.000
_cell.length_b   1.000
_cell.length_c   1.000
_cell.angle_alpha   90.00
_cell.angle_beta   90.00
_cell.angle_gamma   90.00
#
_symmetry.space_group_name_H-M   'P 1'
#
loop_
_entity.id
_entity.type
_entity.pdbx_description
1 polymer ?
#
loop_
_entity_poly.entity_id
_entity_poly.type
_entity_poly.pdbx_seq_one_letter_code
_entity_poly.pdbx_strand_id
1 'polypeptide(L)'
;MPHEHSPKVKCVVNTCTHYVPGDLCGAANIDVIHEEEGKMSKNSEQTQCKTFQIRSSFSNILGSLDNVNLTGALSEPFISGTQLTPSVTCIVDSCKYWDKGDLCGAEKIYISGRDADECQDTNCATYLPNNEG
;
A
#
# COMPACT_ATOMS: atom_id res chain seq x y z
N MET A 1 -6.31 7.91 25.61
CA MET A 1 -5.95 6.50 25.39
C MET A 1 -5.59 6.38 23.92
N PRO A 2 -4.34 6.11 23.53
CA PRO A 2 -4.01 6.03 22.11
C PRO A 2 -4.55 4.68 21.62
N HIS A 3 -5.51 4.71 20.71
CA HIS A 3 -5.96 3.50 20.03
C HIS A 3 -4.84 3.09 19.07
N GLU A 4 -4.17 2.00 19.44
CA GLU A 4 -3.21 1.26 18.63
C GLU A 4 -3.98 0.52 17.52
N HIS A 5 -4.56 1.28 16.59
CA HIS A 5 -5.30 0.71 15.46
C HIS A 5 -4.34 0.54 14.27
N SER A 6 -3.75 -0.65 14.18
CA SER A 6 -2.96 -1.04 13.01
C SER A 6 -3.77 -2.03 12.16
N PRO A 7 -4.32 -1.60 11.01
CA PRO A 7 -5.11 -2.47 10.16
C PRO A 7 -4.26 -3.61 9.57
N LYS A 8 -4.92 -4.73 9.30
CA LYS A 8 -4.33 -5.78 8.46
C LYS A 8 -4.47 -5.37 7.00
N VAL A 9 -3.35 -5.25 6.29
CA VAL A 9 -3.34 -4.82 4.89
C VAL A 9 -3.12 -6.00 3.96
N LYS A 10 -4.11 -6.26 3.12
CA LYS A 10 -3.97 -7.09 1.92
C LYS A 10 -3.56 -6.21 0.75
N CYS A 11 -2.50 -6.56 0.04
CA CYS A 11 -1.99 -5.83 -1.11
C CYS A 11 -1.80 -6.78 -2.29
N VAL A 12 -2.56 -6.55 -3.37
CA VAL A 12 -2.47 -7.31 -4.63
C VAL A 12 -1.99 -6.38 -5.73
N VAL A 13 -0.80 -5.80 -5.50
CA VAL A 13 -0.09 -4.95 -6.45
C VAL A 13 1.31 -5.54 -6.61
N ASN A 14 1.42 -6.56 -7.47
CA ASN A 14 2.64 -7.36 -7.67
C ASN A 14 3.83 -6.55 -8.21
N THR A 15 3.55 -5.42 -8.84
CA THR A 15 4.55 -4.46 -9.32
C THR A 15 5.03 -3.49 -8.24
N CYS A 16 4.44 -3.45 -7.04
CA CYS A 16 4.84 -2.50 -5.99
C CYS A 16 6.10 -2.96 -5.23
N THR A 17 7.08 -2.07 -4.99
CA THR A 17 8.31 -2.39 -4.22
C THR A 17 7.99 -2.91 -2.82
N HIS A 18 6.88 -2.46 -2.22
CA HIS A 18 6.41 -2.87 -0.90
C HIS A 18 5.64 -4.20 -0.88
N TYR A 19 5.38 -4.84 -2.02
CA TYR A 19 4.70 -6.13 -2.07
C TYR A 19 5.52 -7.25 -1.41
N VAL A 20 4.90 -8.00 -0.51
CA VAL A 20 5.48 -9.17 0.15
C VAL A 20 4.65 -10.41 -0.23
N PRO A 21 5.27 -11.56 -0.55
CA PRO A 21 4.54 -12.79 -0.85
C PRO A 21 3.47 -13.13 0.19
N GLY A 22 2.31 -13.58 -0.29
CA GLY A 22 1.12 -13.80 0.55
C GLY A 22 0.14 -12.62 0.55
N ASP A 23 0.15 -11.78 -0.49
CA ASP A 23 -0.67 -10.58 -0.64
C ASP A 23 -0.51 -9.59 0.53
N LEU A 24 0.71 -9.41 1.03
CA LEU A 24 1.01 -8.52 2.16
C LEU A 24 1.69 -7.23 1.67
N CYS A 25 1.48 -6.15 2.43
CA CYS A 25 2.20 -4.89 2.23
C CYS A 25 3.27 -4.72 3.31
N GLY A 26 4.53 -4.55 2.90
CA GLY A 26 5.67 -4.29 3.78
C GLY A 26 5.97 -2.80 4.03
N ALA A 27 5.11 -1.88 3.56
CA ALA A 27 5.26 -0.46 3.86
C ALA A 27 5.02 -0.18 5.34
N ALA A 28 5.71 0.80 5.93
CA ALA A 28 5.48 1.19 7.33
C ALA A 28 4.21 2.04 7.49
N ASN A 29 3.88 2.86 6.48
CA ASN A 29 2.71 3.70 6.41
C ASN A 29 2.10 3.57 5.01
N ILE A 30 0.78 3.65 4.89
CA ILE A 30 0.07 3.63 3.60
C ILE A 30 -0.81 4.87 3.52
N ASP A 31 -0.72 5.59 2.41
CA ASP A 31 -1.50 6.79 2.15
C ASP A 31 -2.54 6.50 1.06
N VAL A 32 -3.82 6.55 1.45
CA VAL A 32 -4.96 6.43 0.54
C VAL A 32 -5.51 7.83 0.26
N ILE A 33 -5.48 8.22 -1.01
CA ILE A 33 -5.92 9.55 -1.47
C ILE A 33 -6.82 9.42 -2.71
N HIS A 34 -7.36 10.54 -3.20
CA HIS A 34 -8.00 10.59 -4.51
C HIS A 34 -6.96 10.56 -5.65
N GLU A 35 -7.31 9.96 -6.79
CA GLU A 35 -6.44 9.87 -7.98
C GLU A 35 -6.02 11.24 -8.55
N GLU A 36 -6.93 12.22 -8.49
CA GLU A 36 -6.68 13.63 -8.82
C GLU A 36 -6.52 14.52 -7.59
N GLU A 37 -5.58 15.47 -7.63
CA GLU A 37 -5.36 16.43 -6.55
C GLU A 37 -6.56 17.36 -6.32
N GLY A 38 -6.88 17.63 -5.05
CA GLY A 38 -7.95 18.55 -4.65
C GLY A 38 -9.38 18.02 -4.83
N LYS A 39 -9.53 16.75 -5.22
CA LYS A 39 -10.84 16.07 -5.33
C LYS A 39 -11.03 15.04 -4.22
N MET A 40 -12.29 14.64 -4.02
CA MET A 40 -12.69 13.59 -3.08
C MET A 40 -13.35 12.44 -3.83
N SER A 41 -13.03 11.21 -3.42
CA SER A 41 -13.55 10.01 -4.07
C SER A 41 -15.03 9.84 -3.76
N LYS A 42 -15.75 9.23 -4.70
CA LYS A 42 -17.15 8.83 -4.56
C LYS A 42 -17.32 7.32 -4.67
N ASN A 43 -16.32 6.64 -5.22
CA ASN A 43 -16.23 5.19 -5.36
C ASN A 43 -14.76 4.77 -5.19
N SER A 44 -14.52 3.47 -5.11
CA SER A 44 -13.18 2.93 -4.90
C SER A 44 -12.24 3.16 -6.10
N GLU A 45 -12.77 3.26 -7.32
CA GLU A 45 -11.98 3.45 -8.55
C GLU A 45 -11.30 4.83 -8.61
N GLN A 46 -11.81 5.79 -7.84
CA GLN A 46 -11.25 7.13 -7.71
C GLN A 46 -10.22 7.26 -6.58
N THR A 47 -9.87 6.15 -5.93
CA THR A 47 -8.88 6.14 -4.85
C THR A 47 -7.56 5.63 -5.37
N GLN A 48 -6.46 6.07 -4.79
CA GLN A 48 -5.13 5.54 -5.08
C GLN A 48 -4.31 5.34 -3.81
N CYS A 49 -3.39 4.39 -3.85
CA CYS A 49 -2.33 4.20 -2.87
C CYS A 49 -1.13 5.07 -3.27
N LYS A 50 -1.01 6.27 -2.69
CA LYS A 50 0.11 7.19 -2.96
C LYS A 50 1.47 6.59 -2.55
N THR A 51 1.47 5.69 -1.58
CA THR A 51 2.65 4.95 -1.14
C THR A 51 3.18 3.97 -2.20
N PHE A 52 2.41 3.69 -3.26
CA PHE A 52 2.88 2.87 -4.36
C PHE A 52 4.21 3.39 -4.93
N GLN A 53 5.12 2.44 -5.16
CA GLN A 53 6.39 2.66 -5.83
C GLN A 53 6.58 1.49 -6.78
N ILE A 54 6.68 1.76 -8.08
CA ILE A 54 6.84 0.70 -9.07
C ILE A 54 8.20 0.01 -8.90
N ARG A 55 8.19 -1.33 -8.92
CA ARG A 55 9.34 -2.19 -9.23
C ARG A 55 9.60 -2.07 -10.72
N SER A 56 9.99 -0.88 -11.18
CA SER A 56 10.49 -0.74 -12.53
C SER A 56 11.66 -1.72 -12.69
N SER A 57 11.84 -2.28 -13.89
CA SER A 57 12.91 -3.22 -14.24
C SER A 57 14.33 -2.63 -14.16
N PHE A 58 14.55 -1.65 -13.27
CA PHE A 58 15.83 -1.11 -12.92
C PHE A 58 16.60 -2.06 -11.99
N SER A 59 16.80 -3.30 -12.44
CA SER A 59 18.09 -3.93 -12.20
C SER A 59 19.10 -3.21 -13.09
N ASN A 60 19.61 -2.10 -12.58
CA ASN A 60 20.87 -1.47 -12.98
C ASN A 60 22.07 -2.39 -12.63
N ILE A 61 21.93 -3.70 -12.85
CA ILE A 61 22.93 -4.73 -12.59
C ILE A 61 23.45 -5.25 -13.93
N LEU A 62 23.91 -4.36 -14.81
CA LEU A 62 24.63 -4.78 -16.02
C LEU A 62 25.80 -3.87 -16.44
N GLY A 63 26.19 -2.88 -15.64
CA GLY A 63 27.26 -1.94 -16.03
C GLY A 63 28.57 -2.00 -15.26
N SER A 64 28.58 -2.41 -13.98
CA SER A 64 29.81 -2.42 -13.17
C SER A 64 29.71 -3.47 -12.07
N LEU A 65 29.97 -4.71 -12.46
CA LEU A 65 30.36 -5.76 -11.51
C LEU A 65 31.87 -5.64 -11.27
N ASP A 66 32.28 -4.64 -10.48
CA ASP A 66 33.57 -4.71 -9.79
C ASP A 66 33.31 -5.14 -8.33
N ASN A 67 33.47 -6.45 -8.13
CA ASN A 67 33.76 -7.12 -6.86
C ASN A 67 32.86 -6.79 -5.65
N VAL A 68 31.59 -7.15 -5.71
CA VAL A 68 30.77 -7.35 -4.51
C VAL A 68 30.40 -8.82 -4.36
N ASN A 69 30.71 -9.38 -3.19
CA ASN A 69 30.35 -10.73 -2.80
C ASN A 69 28.82 -10.80 -2.59
N LEU A 70 28.07 -11.12 -3.65
CA LEU A 70 26.61 -11.27 -3.65
C LEU A 70 26.18 -12.62 -3.04
N THR A 71 26.81 -13.05 -1.94
CA THR A 71 26.41 -14.27 -1.19
C THR A 71 25.40 -13.95 -0.09
N GLY A 72 24.63 -12.87 -0.23
CA GLY A 72 23.59 -12.46 0.72
C GLY A 72 22.27 -12.06 0.07
N ALA A 73 22.16 -12.21 -1.25
CA ALA A 73 20.94 -11.85 -1.97
C ALA A 73 20.02 -13.06 -2.12
N LEU A 74 19.01 -13.09 -1.25
CA LEU A 74 17.63 -13.45 -1.59
C LEU A 74 17.38 -14.90 -2.02
N SER A 75 17.45 -15.81 -1.06
CA SER A 75 16.60 -17.01 -1.10
C SER A 75 16.08 -17.34 0.31
N GLU A 76 14.78 -17.12 0.48
CA GLU A 76 13.87 -17.81 1.41
C GLU A 76 13.90 -17.44 2.92
N PRO A 77 12.94 -17.90 3.75
CA PRO A 77 11.65 -17.27 3.99
C PRO A 77 11.48 -17.01 5.49
N PHE A 78 12.31 -16.15 6.08
CA PHE A 78 12.28 -15.86 7.52
C PHE A 78 11.90 -14.39 7.79
N ILE A 79 10.63 -14.05 7.53
CA ILE A 79 9.89 -13.14 8.43
C ILE A 79 8.95 -14.02 9.27
N SER A 80 9.51 -15.04 9.93
CA SER A 80 8.78 -15.74 10.99
C SER A 80 8.90 -14.91 12.27
N GLY A 81 8.03 -13.91 12.41
CA GLY A 81 7.81 -13.22 13.69
C GLY A 81 7.46 -11.74 13.62
N THR A 82 7.80 -11.02 12.55
CA THR A 82 7.46 -9.59 12.45
C THR A 82 6.03 -9.45 11.92
N GLN A 83 5.11 -9.11 12.81
CA GLN A 83 3.76 -8.74 12.41
C GLN A 83 3.83 -7.46 11.58
N LEU A 84 3.45 -7.52 10.30
CA LEU A 84 3.32 -6.34 9.45
C LEU A 84 2.05 -5.57 9.88
N THR A 85 2.26 -4.48 10.59
CA THR A 85 1.21 -3.60 11.14
C THR A 85 1.40 -2.18 10.62
N PRO A 86 1.21 -1.92 9.32
CA PRO A 86 1.31 -0.57 8.78
C PRO A 86 0.30 0.35 9.45
N SER A 87 0.67 1.61 9.62
CA SER A 87 -0.33 2.67 9.82
C SER A 87 -0.96 3.01 8.47
N VAL A 88 -2.22 3.45 8.48
CA VAL A 88 -2.88 3.88 7.23
C VAL A 88 -3.50 5.26 7.40
N THR A 89 -2.97 6.19 6.60
CA THR A 89 -3.52 7.51 6.39
C THR A 89 -4.59 7.42 5.31
N CYS A 90 -5.81 7.86 5.59
CA CYS A 90 -6.90 8.00 4.65
C CYS A 90 -7.24 9.48 4.52
N ILE A 91 -6.81 10.12 3.44
CA ILE A 91 -7.12 11.54 3.16
C ILE A 91 -8.51 11.67 2.52
N VAL A 92 -9.08 10.55 2.07
CA VAL A 92 -10.42 10.48 1.49
C VAL A 92 -11.48 10.54 2.59
N ASP A 93 -11.79 11.74 3.08
CA ASP A 93 -12.76 11.99 4.16
C ASP A 93 -14.20 11.58 3.83
N SER A 94 -14.50 11.38 2.55
CA SER A 94 -15.76 10.78 2.09
C SER A 94 -15.87 9.28 2.38
N CYS A 95 -14.80 8.65 2.88
CA CYS A 95 -14.80 7.24 3.24
C CYS A 95 -15.48 7.00 4.60
N LYS A 96 -16.35 5.98 4.68
CA LYS A 96 -17.00 5.52 5.92
C LYS A 96 -16.01 5.13 7.01
N TYR A 97 -14.79 4.73 6.64
CA TYR A 97 -13.73 4.33 7.56
C TYR A 97 -12.76 5.46 7.88
N TRP A 98 -12.99 6.68 7.39
CA TRP A 98 -12.19 7.83 7.78
C TRP A 98 -12.41 8.13 9.27
N ASP A 99 -11.32 8.38 9.99
CA ASP A 99 -11.31 8.78 11.40
C ASP A 99 -10.46 10.04 11.58
N LYS A 100 -10.61 10.69 12.73
CA LYS A 100 -9.99 11.97 13.05
C LYS A 100 -8.48 11.95 12.81
N GLY A 101 -8.02 12.97 12.07
CA GLY A 101 -6.59 13.16 11.77
C GLY A 101 -6.13 12.34 10.56
N ASP A 102 -7.03 12.12 9.60
CA ASP A 102 -6.79 11.34 8.38
C ASP A 102 -6.37 9.90 8.67
N LEU A 103 -6.82 9.33 9.77
CA LEU A 103 -6.54 7.93 10.10
C LEU A 103 -7.60 7.04 9.46
N CYS A 104 -7.21 5.83 9.05
CA CYS A 104 -8.17 4.82 8.64
C CYS A 104 -8.58 3.94 9.82
N GLY A 105 -9.87 3.96 10.18
CA GLY A 105 -10.47 3.13 11.22
C GLY A 105 -10.90 1.73 10.75
N ALA A 106 -10.60 1.32 9.52
CA ALA A 106 -10.94 -0.02 9.04
C ALA A 106 -10.06 -1.08 9.72
N GLU A 107 -10.63 -2.21 10.14
CA GLU A 107 -9.82 -3.32 10.70
C GLU A 107 -8.95 -4.02 9.64
N LYS A 108 -9.42 -4.01 8.39
CA LYS A 108 -8.79 -4.67 7.24
C LYS A 108 -8.83 -3.74 6.04
N ILE A 109 -7.70 -3.60 5.38
CA ILE A 109 -7.55 -2.74 4.19
C ILE A 109 -7.11 -3.59 3.02
N TYR A 110 -7.73 -3.37 1.87
CA TYR A 110 -7.41 -4.06 0.64
C TYR A 110 -6.99 -3.05 -0.43
N ILE A 111 -5.72 -3.13 -0.83
CA ILE A 111 -5.16 -2.38 -1.96
C ILE A 111 -5.10 -3.31 -3.17
N SER A 112 -5.75 -2.90 -4.26
CA SER A 112 -5.74 -3.58 -5.56
C SER A 112 -5.03 -2.72 -6.61
N GLY A 113 -4.76 -3.31 -7.78
CA GLY A 113 -3.99 -2.69 -8.86
C GLY A 113 -2.96 -3.67 -9.40
N ARG A 114 -3.42 -4.88 -9.78
CA ARG A 114 -2.52 -5.89 -10.32
C ARG A 114 -1.88 -5.33 -11.59
N ASP A 115 -0.58 -5.51 -11.73
CA ASP A 115 0.21 -4.99 -12.85
C ASP A 115 0.17 -3.44 -12.97
N ALA A 116 -0.11 -2.72 -11.88
CA ALA A 116 -0.07 -1.26 -11.85
C ALA A 116 1.30 -0.71 -12.27
N ASP A 117 1.31 0.31 -13.12
CA ASP A 117 2.53 0.98 -13.58
C ASP A 117 2.71 2.36 -12.91
N GLU A 118 1.64 2.95 -12.42
CA GLU A 118 1.66 4.17 -11.59
C GLU A 118 0.72 4.06 -10.37
N CYS A 119 0.76 5.03 -9.46
CA CYS A 119 -0.06 4.96 -8.24
C CYS A 119 -1.57 5.07 -8.55
N GLN A 120 -1.94 5.77 -9.61
CA GLN A 120 -3.32 5.95 -10.07
C GLN A 120 -3.94 4.62 -10.55
N ASP A 121 -3.13 3.65 -10.94
CA ASP A 121 -3.60 2.29 -11.29
C ASP A 121 -3.93 1.44 -10.05
N THR A 122 -3.61 1.95 -8.85
CA THR A 122 -3.93 1.29 -7.59
C THR A 122 -5.22 1.83 -7.02
N ASN A 123 -5.94 1.00 -6.25
CA ASN A 123 -7.22 1.35 -5.67
C ASN A 123 -7.33 0.82 -4.24
N CYS A 124 -7.93 1.59 -3.34
CA CYS A 124 -8.38 1.11 -2.04
C CYS A 124 -9.76 0.47 -2.20
N ALA A 125 -9.79 -0.84 -2.44
CA ALA A 125 -11.02 -1.61 -2.58
C ALA A 125 -11.83 -1.73 -1.27
N THR A 126 -11.24 -1.33 -0.14
CA THR A 126 -11.96 -1.18 1.14
C THR A 126 -12.79 0.10 1.20
N TYR A 127 -12.56 1.08 0.31
CA TYR A 127 -13.31 2.32 0.30
C TYR A 127 -14.83 2.06 0.24
N LEU A 128 -15.56 2.75 1.11
CA LEU A 128 -17.01 2.82 1.09
C LEU A 128 -17.41 4.28 1.30
N PRO A 129 -18.30 4.86 0.49
CA PRO A 129 -18.74 6.24 0.69
C PRO A 129 -19.55 6.40 1.99
N ASN A 130 -19.40 7.53 2.67
CA ASN A 130 -20.10 7.84 3.93
C ASN A 130 -21.61 8.07 3.77
N ASN A 131 -22.08 8.36 2.54
CA ASN A 131 -23.46 8.70 2.21
C ASN A 131 -24.29 7.52 1.67
N GLU A 132 -23.77 6.28 1.67
CA GLU A 132 -24.54 5.08 1.31
C GLU A 132 -25.11 4.42 2.58
N GLY A 133 -26.18 5.04 3.11
CA GLY A 133 -27.09 4.51 4.12
C GLY A 133 -28.54 4.74 3.71
#